data_AF-A0A2N9GDF9-F1
#
_entry.id   AF-A0A2N9GDF9-F1
#
_cell.length_a   1.000
_cell.length_b   1.000
_cell.length_c   1.000
_cell.angle_alpha   90.00
_cell.angle_beta   90.00
_cell.angle_gamma   90.00
#
_symmetry.space_group_name_H-M   'P 1'
#
loop_
_entity.id
_entity.type
_entity.pdbx_description
1 polymer ?
#
loop_
_entity_poly.entity_id
_entity_poly.type
_entity_poly.pdbx_seq_one_letter_code
_entity_poly.pdbx_strand_id
1 'polypeptide(L)'
;MGHSLKGNRKHIPYLNKKIDMYDEMAIVVGKVLVTGNYFAGHVDMEELGVSLDDVGHNEHGAESESSSAHSNKFKSRKRKHESSDDKLFINLSEQLKEVAVALKALNEGSVNVDTLYNEVMAIEGFQEDLLASAFDHLANDKNLRRAFLAKNDRF
;
A
#
# COMPACT_ATOMS: atom_id res chain seq x y z
N MET A 1 -35.66 -18.43 -47.75
CA MET A 1 -34.36 -17.99 -48.27
C MET A 1 -33.43 -17.85 -47.06
N GLY A 2 -32.58 -18.83 -46.78
CA GLY A 2 -31.68 -18.78 -45.62
C GLY A 2 -30.47 -17.91 -45.91
N HIS A 3 -30.22 -16.88 -45.11
CA HIS A 3 -29.00 -16.09 -45.21
C HIS A 3 -27.81 -16.95 -44.76
N SER A 4 -27.03 -17.45 -45.72
CA SER A 4 -25.77 -18.14 -45.43
C SER A 4 -24.76 -17.09 -44.96
N LEU A 5 -24.46 -17.08 -43.66
CA LEU A 5 -23.34 -16.33 -43.09
C LEU A 5 -22.06 -16.84 -43.78
N LYS A 6 -21.50 -16.02 -44.66
CA LYS A 6 -20.26 -16.34 -45.39
C LYS A 6 -19.08 -16.25 -44.42
N GLY A 7 -18.97 -17.25 -43.54
CA GLY A 7 -17.90 -17.36 -42.55
C GLY A 7 -16.55 -17.55 -43.24
N ASN A 8 -15.54 -16.85 -42.74
CA ASN A 8 -14.18 -17.03 -43.24
C ASN A 8 -13.73 -18.48 -42.95
N ARG A 9 -13.24 -19.20 -43.97
CA ARG A 9 -12.94 -20.65 -43.88
C ARG A 9 -11.96 -20.99 -42.75
N LYS A 10 -11.12 -20.03 -42.37
CA LYS A 10 -10.14 -20.13 -41.27
C LYS A 10 -10.78 -20.18 -39.86
N HIS A 11 -12.02 -19.72 -39.70
CA HIS A 11 -12.70 -19.68 -38.39
C HIS A 11 -13.66 -20.85 -38.14
N ILE A 12 -13.92 -21.68 -39.17
CA ILE A 12 -14.71 -22.91 -39.07
C ILE A 12 -14.26 -23.82 -37.91
N PRO A 13 -12.95 -24.01 -37.65
CA PRO A 13 -12.50 -24.86 -36.57
C PRO A 13 -12.82 -24.32 -35.16
N TYR A 14 -13.28 -23.09 -35.01
CA TYR A 14 -13.55 -22.48 -33.70
C TYR A 14 -15.05 -22.31 -33.42
N LEU A 15 -15.91 -22.58 -34.40
CA LEU A 15 -17.36 -22.58 -34.22
C LEU A 15 -17.80 -23.83 -33.44
N ASN A 16 -18.81 -23.67 -32.58
CA ASN A 16 -19.44 -24.74 -31.79
C ASN A 16 -18.50 -25.58 -30.89
N LYS A 17 -17.32 -25.06 -30.55
CA LYS A 17 -16.47 -25.66 -29.52
C LYS A 17 -16.97 -25.24 -28.15
N LYS A 18 -17.09 -26.21 -27.23
CA LYS A 18 -17.36 -25.92 -25.82
C LYS A 18 -16.16 -25.19 -25.23
N ILE A 19 -16.44 -24.17 -24.40
CA ILE A 19 -15.42 -23.49 -23.60
C ILE A 19 -15.36 -24.25 -22.28
N ASP A 20 -14.27 -24.96 -22.02
CA ASP A 20 -14.16 -25.91 -20.91
C ASP A 20 -14.25 -25.25 -19.51
N MET A 21 -14.13 -23.93 -19.43
CA MET A 21 -14.14 -23.16 -18.17
C MET A 21 -15.26 -22.11 -18.10
N TYR A 22 -16.29 -22.21 -18.95
CA TYR A 22 -17.36 -21.22 -18.98
C TYR A 22 -18.07 -21.11 -17.61
N ASP A 23 -18.38 -22.26 -16.99
CA ASP A 23 -19.07 -22.31 -15.70
C ASP A 23 -18.22 -21.71 -14.57
N GLU A 24 -16.91 -21.99 -14.57
CA GLU A 24 -15.97 -21.41 -13.60
C GLU A 24 -15.85 -19.89 -13.77
N MET A 25 -15.75 -19.40 -15.01
CA MET A 25 -15.74 -17.96 -15.32
C MET A 25 -17.07 -17.30 -14.95
N ALA A 26 -18.22 -17.96 -15.17
CA ALA A 26 -19.53 -17.45 -14.78
C ALA A 26 -19.64 -17.26 -13.26
N ILE A 27 -19.04 -18.17 -12.48
CA ILE A 27 -18.99 -18.07 -11.02
C ILE A 27 -18.05 -16.93 -10.57
N VAL A 28 -16.90 -16.75 -11.22
CA VAL A 28 -15.94 -15.68 -10.92
C VAL A 28 -16.49 -14.30 -11.29
N VAL A 29 -17.13 -14.19 -12.46
CA VAL A 29 -17.73 -12.94 -12.96
C VAL A 29 -19.02 -12.60 -12.21
N GLY A 30 -19.82 -13.59 -11.83
CA GLY A 30 -21.08 -13.42 -11.08
C GLY A 30 -20.92 -12.92 -9.64
N LYS A 31 -19.69 -12.80 -9.13
CA LYS A 31 -19.38 -12.20 -7.82
C LYS A 31 -18.59 -10.90 -7.89
N VAL A 32 -18.51 -10.27 -9.07
CA VAL A 32 -18.06 -8.90 -9.18
C VAL A 32 -19.31 -8.01 -9.26
N LEU A 33 -19.70 -7.44 -8.12
CA LEU A 33 -20.51 -6.22 -8.09
C LEU A 33 -19.66 -5.07 -8.68
N VAL A 34 -19.46 -5.08 -9.99
CA VAL A 34 -19.16 -3.85 -10.72
C VAL A 34 -20.50 -3.14 -10.82
N THR A 35 -20.71 -2.20 -9.91
CA THR A 35 -21.59 -1.06 -10.13
C THR A 35 -21.05 -0.29 -11.33
N GLY A 36 -21.38 -0.79 -12.52
CA GLY A 36 -21.00 -0.23 -13.81
C GLY A 36 -22.20 -0.29 -14.71
N ASN A 37 -23.08 0.70 -14.59
CA ASN A 37 -24.17 0.94 -15.52
C ASN A 37 -23.64 0.97 -16.96
N TYR A 38 -23.88 -0.10 -17.71
CA TYR A 38 -23.96 -0.06 -19.16
C TYR A 38 -25.41 -0.36 -19.53
N PHE A 39 -26.23 0.69 -19.53
CA PHE A 39 -27.54 0.67 -20.17
C PHE A 39 -27.31 0.60 -21.69
N ALA A 40 -27.63 -0.55 -22.29
CA ALA A 40 -27.96 -0.66 -23.70
C ALA A 40 -29.06 -1.72 -23.82
N GLY A 41 -30.28 -1.25 -24.10
CA GLY A 41 -31.49 -2.03 -23.98
C GLY A 41 -31.61 -3.21 -24.94
N HIS A 42 -32.16 -4.30 -24.42
CA HIS A 42 -33.47 -4.86 -24.80
C HIS A 42 -33.77 -5.92 -23.74
N VAL A 43 -34.79 -5.70 -22.92
CA VAL A 43 -35.25 -6.70 -21.94
C VAL A 43 -35.98 -7.78 -22.73
N ASP A 44 -35.54 -9.03 -22.62
CA ASP A 44 -36.43 -10.16 -22.38
C ASP A 44 -35.62 -11.35 -21.82
N MET A 45 -35.68 -11.52 -20.50
CA MET A 45 -35.35 -12.78 -19.85
C MET A 45 -36.29 -12.87 -18.65
N GLU A 46 -37.40 -13.55 -18.88
CA GLU A 46 -38.35 -13.94 -17.85
C GLU A 46 -37.63 -14.83 -16.82
N GLU A 47 -37.39 -14.30 -15.62
CA GLU A 47 -36.87 -15.08 -14.49
C GLU A 47 -37.66 -14.78 -13.20
N LEU A 48 -38.40 -15.82 -12.81
CA LEU A 48 -38.71 -16.27 -11.44
C LEU A 48 -39.31 -15.24 -10.46
N GLY A 49 -40.64 -15.28 -10.43
CA GLY A 49 -41.45 -15.48 -9.23
C GLY A 49 -40.90 -14.95 -7.90
N VAL A 50 -41.25 -13.71 -7.59
CA VAL A 50 -41.43 -13.27 -6.21
C VAL A 50 -42.56 -12.24 -6.16
N SER A 51 -43.65 -12.64 -5.52
CA SER A 51 -44.81 -11.82 -5.21
C SER A 51 -44.41 -10.64 -4.32
N LEU A 52 -44.75 -9.43 -4.73
CA LEU A 52 -45.00 -8.33 -3.82
C LEU A 52 -46.17 -7.51 -4.36
N ASP A 53 -47.23 -7.49 -3.56
CA ASP A 53 -48.49 -6.81 -3.80
C ASP A 53 -48.33 -5.28 -3.99
N ASP A 54 -49.17 -4.78 -4.91
CA ASP A 54 -49.98 -3.57 -4.81
C ASP A 54 -49.36 -2.16 -5.02
N VAL A 55 -50.20 -1.36 -5.67
CA VAL A 55 -50.20 0.10 -5.89
C VAL A 55 -49.39 0.65 -7.07
N GLY A 56 -50.12 1.09 -8.10
CA GLY A 56 -49.83 2.39 -8.73
C GLY A 56 -49.92 2.46 -10.26
N HIS A 57 -51.14 2.64 -10.77
CA HIS A 57 -51.43 3.11 -12.13
C HIS A 57 -50.61 4.38 -12.47
N ASN A 58 -49.87 4.39 -13.57
CA ASN A 58 -50.04 5.43 -14.60
C ASN A 58 -49.53 4.96 -15.97
N GLU A 59 -50.45 5.06 -16.92
CA GLU A 59 -50.21 5.13 -18.34
C GLU A 59 -49.80 6.56 -18.69
N HIS A 60 -48.79 6.75 -19.54
CA HIS A 60 -48.75 7.86 -20.49
C HIS A 60 -47.66 7.60 -21.54
N GLY A 61 -48.10 7.26 -22.75
CA GLY A 61 -47.28 7.42 -23.95
C GLY A 61 -47.16 8.89 -24.34
N ALA A 62 -46.11 9.21 -25.09
CA ALA A 62 -46.07 10.23 -26.15
C ALA A 62 -44.62 10.41 -26.65
N GLU A 63 -44.35 9.83 -27.81
CA GLU A 63 -43.89 10.52 -29.02
C GLU A 63 -42.89 11.71 -28.89
N SER A 64 -41.69 11.46 -29.46
CA SER A 64 -40.87 12.35 -30.29
C SER A 64 -41.27 13.84 -30.38
N GLU A 65 -40.37 14.76 -30.01
CA GLU A 65 -39.79 15.73 -30.95
C GLU A 65 -38.75 16.70 -30.33
N SER A 66 -37.67 16.89 -31.10
CA SER A 66 -36.87 18.09 -31.35
C SER A 66 -36.45 19.10 -30.25
N SER A 67 -35.11 19.23 -30.16
CA SER A 67 -34.31 20.46 -30.01
C SER A 67 -34.47 21.36 -28.79
N SER A 68 -33.39 21.49 -27.99
CA SER A 68 -32.87 22.80 -27.59
C SER A 68 -31.45 22.67 -27.00
N ALA A 69 -30.54 23.48 -27.52
CA ALA A 69 -29.16 23.57 -27.08
C ALA A 69 -29.05 24.24 -25.70
N HIS A 70 -28.45 23.54 -24.73
CA HIS A 70 -27.82 24.21 -23.60
C HIS A 70 -26.55 23.47 -23.19
N SER A 71 -25.41 23.92 -23.71
CA SER A 71 -24.09 23.45 -23.30
C SER A 71 -23.80 23.96 -21.88
N ASN A 72 -24.18 23.19 -20.87
CA ASN A 72 -23.73 23.43 -19.51
C ASN A 72 -22.23 23.11 -19.46
N LYS A 73 -21.40 24.17 -19.40
CA LYS A 73 -19.98 24.09 -19.05
C LYS A 73 -19.87 23.56 -17.62
N PHE A 74 -19.84 22.24 -17.47
CA PHE A 74 -19.43 21.61 -16.22
C PHE A 74 -17.96 21.97 -15.99
N LYS A 75 -17.72 22.95 -15.11
CA LYS A 75 -16.39 23.20 -14.55
C LYS A 75 -16.03 21.95 -13.76
N SER A 76 -15.20 21.09 -14.34
CA SER A 76 -14.59 19.97 -13.64
C SER A 76 -13.72 20.53 -12.52
N ARG A 77 -14.28 20.58 -11.31
CA ARG A 77 -13.49 20.80 -10.10
C ARG A 77 -12.46 19.68 -10.05
N LYS A 78 -11.19 19.99 -10.34
CA LYS A 78 -10.06 19.13 -10.03
C LYS A 78 -10.11 18.85 -8.53
N ARG A 79 -10.64 17.68 -8.15
CA ARG A 79 -10.46 17.16 -6.79
C ARG A 79 -8.97 16.86 -6.68
N LYS A 80 -8.27 17.60 -5.81
CA LYS A 80 -6.92 17.24 -5.36
C LYS A 80 -7.11 15.90 -4.63
N HIS A 81 -6.90 14.79 -5.34
CA HIS A 81 -6.83 13.48 -4.70
C HIS A 81 -5.40 13.36 -4.19
N GLU A 82 -5.18 13.65 -2.91
CA GLU A 82 -3.98 13.18 -2.22
C GLU A 82 -4.03 11.65 -2.30
N SER A 83 -3.07 11.02 -2.97
CA SER A 83 -3.12 9.57 -3.18
C SER A 83 -2.96 8.88 -1.83
N SER A 84 -3.68 7.77 -1.62
CA SER A 84 -3.47 6.94 -0.43
C SER A 84 -2.00 6.52 -0.30
N ASP A 85 -1.30 6.40 -1.43
CA ASP A 85 0.12 6.04 -1.51
C ASP A 85 1.04 7.12 -0.95
N ASP A 86 0.67 8.40 -1.09
CA ASP A 86 1.46 9.53 -0.57
C ASP A 86 1.54 9.47 0.96
N LYS A 87 0.42 9.08 1.59
CA LYS A 87 0.34 8.92 3.06
C LYS A 87 1.18 7.74 3.55
N LEU A 88 1.19 6.63 2.80
CA LEU A 88 2.04 5.47 3.11
C LEU A 88 3.52 5.84 3.03
N PHE A 89 3.92 6.61 2.01
CA PHE A 89 5.31 7.05 1.85
C PHE A 89 5.74 8.02 2.95
N ILE A 90 4.87 8.96 3.34
CA ILE A 90 5.11 9.88 4.45
C ILE A 90 5.32 9.10 5.76
N ASN A 91 4.40 8.19 6.10
CA ASN A 91 4.50 7.37 7.31
C ASN A 91 5.77 6.52 7.33
N LEU A 92 6.13 5.91 6.20
CA LEU A 92 7.37 5.13 6.08
C LEU A 92 8.60 6.03 6.28
N SER A 93 8.60 7.23 5.70
CA SER A 93 9.71 8.18 5.84
C SER A 93 9.87 8.67 7.29
N GLU A 94 8.77 8.83 8.03
CA GLU A 94 8.79 9.17 9.45
C GLU A 94 9.38 8.04 10.29
N GLN A 95 8.96 6.79 10.06
CA GLN A 95 9.54 5.62 10.74
C GLN A 95 11.03 5.46 10.45
N LEU A 96 11.45 5.65 9.20
CA LEU A 96 12.87 5.60 8.84
C LEU A 96 13.68 6.70 9.52
N LYS A 97 13.09 7.90 9.69
CA LYS A 97 13.70 9.00 10.44
C LYS A 97 13.88 8.62 11.91
N GLU A 98 12.88 8.01 12.55
CA GLU A 98 12.98 7.53 13.94
C GLU A 98 14.07 6.47 14.09
N VAL A 99 14.14 5.51 13.18
CA VAL A 99 15.20 4.48 13.15
C VAL A 99 16.57 5.14 13.00
N ALA A 100 16.73 6.11 12.09
CA ALA A 100 17.99 6.83 11.91
C ALA A 100 18.42 7.57 13.18
N VAL A 101 17.47 8.21 13.89
CA VAL A 101 17.74 8.87 15.18
C VAL A 101 18.15 7.86 16.25
N ALA A 102 17.45 6.72 16.36
CA ALA A 102 17.79 5.67 17.31
C ALA A 102 19.18 5.07 17.04
N LEU A 103 19.52 4.80 15.77
CA LEU A 103 20.85 4.33 15.38
C LEU A 103 21.94 5.34 15.70
N LYS A 104 21.69 6.63 15.45
CA LYS A 104 22.61 7.70 15.80
C LYS A 104 22.85 7.77 17.31
N ALA A 105 21.80 7.69 18.12
CA ALA A 105 21.90 7.69 19.57
C ALA A 105 22.64 6.46 20.12
N LEU A 106 22.44 5.28 19.51
CA LEU A 106 23.19 4.07 19.85
C LEU A 106 24.69 4.21 19.52
N ASN A 107 25.01 4.93 18.45
CA ASN A 107 26.39 5.17 18.03
C ASN A 107 27.07 6.30 18.83
N GLU A 108 26.32 7.34 19.26
CA GLU A 108 26.82 8.42 20.12
C GLU A 108 27.34 7.93 21.48
N GLY A 109 26.96 6.72 21.91
CA GLY A 109 27.51 6.04 23.08
C GLY A 109 28.92 5.45 22.91
N SER A 110 29.57 5.61 21.76
CA SER A 110 30.98 5.23 21.58
C SER A 110 31.88 6.21 22.35
N VAL A 111 32.06 5.93 23.64
CA VAL A 111 33.08 6.59 24.45
C VAL A 111 34.42 6.55 23.72
N ASN A 112 35.10 7.71 23.67
CA ASN A 112 36.40 7.84 23.03
C ASN A 112 37.44 6.94 23.74
N VAL A 113 37.98 5.98 22.99
CA VAL A 113 38.98 5.02 23.48
C VAL A 113 40.27 5.73 23.87
N ASP A 114 40.63 6.80 23.16
CA ASP A 114 41.83 7.60 23.45
C ASP A 114 41.72 8.29 24.81
N THR A 115 40.54 8.83 25.13
CA THR A 115 40.28 9.44 26.44
C THR A 115 40.36 8.40 27.56
N LEU A 116 39.82 7.20 27.35
CA LEU A 116 39.91 6.11 28.31
C LEU A 116 41.38 5.70 28.56
N TYR A 117 42.18 5.59 27.50
CA TYR A 117 43.58 5.20 27.62
C TYR A 117 44.37 6.19 28.47
N ASN A 118 44.23 7.49 28.20
CA ASN A 118 44.93 8.53 28.95
C ASN A 118 44.53 8.53 30.44
N GLU A 119 43.24 8.38 30.73
CA GLU A 119 42.70 8.29 32.08
C GLU A 119 43.22 7.08 32.86
N VAL A 120 43.27 5.91 32.22
CA VAL A 120 43.81 4.70 32.86
C VAL A 120 45.32 4.84 33.11
N MET A 121 46.07 5.38 32.15
CA MET A 121 47.52 5.55 32.28
C MET A 121 47.92 6.68 33.25
N ALA A 122 47.01 7.61 33.55
CA ALA A 122 47.23 8.67 34.53
C ALA A 122 47.16 8.18 36.00
N ILE A 123 46.71 6.95 36.25
CA ILE A 123 46.61 6.41 37.61
C ILE A 123 48.02 6.09 38.16
N GLU A 124 48.46 6.89 39.13
CA GLU A 124 49.73 6.68 39.82
C GLU A 124 49.68 5.50 40.80
N GLY A 125 50.83 4.86 41.02
CA GLY A 125 50.99 3.81 42.04
C GLY A 125 50.75 2.37 41.56
N PHE A 126 50.42 2.18 40.28
CA PHE A 126 50.29 0.85 39.66
C PHE A 126 51.35 0.63 38.58
N GLN A 127 51.64 -0.64 38.28
CA GLN A 127 52.54 -1.01 37.19
C GLN A 127 51.84 -0.81 35.83
N GLU A 128 52.58 -0.36 34.82
CA GLU A 128 52.05 -0.08 33.48
C GLU A 128 51.38 -1.31 32.85
N ASP A 129 51.97 -2.50 33.01
CA ASP A 129 51.39 -3.76 32.48
C ASP A 129 50.01 -4.06 33.09
N LEU A 130 49.81 -3.73 34.36
CA LEU A 130 48.53 -3.91 35.04
C LEU A 130 47.50 -2.89 34.54
N LEU A 131 47.93 -1.65 34.33
CA LEU A 131 47.10 -0.58 33.77
C LEU A 131 46.68 -0.91 32.33
N ALA A 132 47.59 -1.45 31.51
CA ALA A 132 47.29 -1.94 30.17
C ALA A 132 46.26 -3.08 30.19
N SER A 133 46.42 -4.06 31.09
CA SER A 133 45.43 -5.14 31.25
C SER A 133 44.07 -4.63 31.73
N ALA A 134 44.05 -3.64 32.63
CA ALA A 134 42.81 -3.01 33.08
C ALA A 134 42.13 -2.23 31.94
N PHE A 135 42.92 -1.53 31.12
CA PHE A 135 42.42 -0.86 29.93
C PHE A 135 41.80 -1.85 28.95
N ASP A 136 42.45 -2.98 28.65
CA ASP A 136 41.89 -4.01 27.76
C ASP A 136 40.55 -4.55 28.30
N HIS A 137 40.45 -4.76 29.62
CA HIS A 137 39.21 -5.18 30.24
C HIS A 137 38.10 -4.13 30.10
N LEU A 138 38.41 -2.85 30.33
CA LEU A 138 37.47 -1.73 30.18
C LEU A 138 37.09 -1.48 28.72
N ALA A 139 38.03 -1.63 27.78
CA ALA A 139 37.78 -1.44 26.36
C ALA A 139 36.78 -2.48 25.80
N ASN A 140 36.82 -3.70 26.34
CA ASN A 140 35.90 -4.78 25.99
C ASN A 140 34.49 -4.57 26.58
N ASP A 141 34.36 -3.96 27.76
CA ASP A 141 33.06 -3.68 28.39
C ASP A 141 32.68 -2.18 28.35
N LYS A 142 31.76 -1.86 27.43
CA LYS A 142 31.25 -0.50 27.24
C LYS A 142 30.62 0.10 28.51
N ASN A 143 29.95 -0.71 29.33
CA ASN A 143 29.30 -0.22 30.55
C ASN A 143 30.34 0.09 31.64
N LEU A 144 31.33 -0.79 31.79
CA LEU A 144 32.41 -0.61 32.76
C LEU A 144 33.26 0.61 32.43
N ARG A 145 33.62 0.79 31.16
CA ARG A 145 34.28 2.00 30.65
C ARG A 145 33.51 3.28 30.95
N ARG A 146 32.20 3.30 30.71
CA ARG A 146 31.34 4.47 31.01
C ARG A 146 31.30 4.78 32.50
N ALA A 147 31.18 3.74 33.34
CA ALA A 147 31.15 3.90 34.78
C ALA A 147 32.49 4.39 35.33
N PHE A 148 33.61 3.94 34.77
CA PHE A 148 34.96 4.38 35.12
C PHE A 148 35.16 5.87 34.81
N LEU A 149 34.92 6.31 33.57
CA LEU A 149 35.05 7.72 33.20
C LEU A 149 34.12 8.64 34.01
N ALA A 150 32.87 8.22 34.24
CA ALA A 150 31.94 8.98 35.06
C ALA A 150 32.35 9.09 36.55
N LYS A 151 33.32 8.29 37.01
CA LYS A 151 33.93 8.43 38.34
C LYS A 151 35.12 9.37 38.32
N ASN A 152 35.91 9.36 37.25
CA ASN A 152 37.09 10.23 37.11
C ASN A 152 36.71 11.67 36.75
N ASP A 153 35.60 11.90 36.04
CA ASP A 153 35.06 13.24 35.75
C ASP A 153 34.62 14.05 37.01
N ARG A 154 34.67 13.46 38.21
CA ARG A 154 34.18 14.08 39.46
C ARG A 154 35.27 14.70 40.32
N PHE A 155 36.49 14.82 39.82
CA PHE A 155 37.61 15.44 40.53
C PHE A 155 38.28 16.53 39.69
#